data_AF-A0AAP2Z5D0-F1
#
_entry.id   AF-A0AAP2Z5D0-F1
#
_cell.length_a   1.000
_cell.length_b   1.000
_cell.length_c   1.000
_cell.angle_alpha   90.00
_cell.angle_beta   90.00
_cell.angle_gamma   90.00
#
_symmetry.space_group_name_H-M   'P 1'
#
loop_
_entity.id
_entity.type
_entity.pdbx_description
1 polymer ?
#
loop_
_entity_poly.entity_id
_entity_poly.type
_entity_poly.pdbx_seq_one_letter_code
_entity_poly.pdbx_strand_id
1 'polypeptide(L)'
;MSDDETGGDELTVESLRERLEAVEAALEDAETEADLDEVEAALEDLESDVEATLEDDEDDEEAEELEDELGGLADELDEARGPYAEDVLEDIEAVSDEIDEETWTEQGEASLRNVVETALEEINGILGTSLSLADDDELTEKLLATLEATGAAIDDANLDPDEDGDTIESLLEATETLQDGVDDAQTWDDLSVRQQLQAQGYYDVLDHVKDFPPEWHALKVHEKRGNIDMVLLALETFDSDFMEEHALEALERMGHEDGIEPMLQRAGRRDQDAIRILGKTGVEDEEVVETLVDYVDNDNNPLLQKVTFKALGQIGTEAAVQPIADQLVAENAEIRSGAARALGLIGDTRAIDPLADVLAEDNDDTARASAAWALNQIATEAALEAVAEYTDDRAYLVQAEAEKAAPALEPAA
;
A
#
# COMPACT_ATOMS: atom_id res chain seq x y z
N MET A 1 19.07 17.99 -73.23
CA MET A 1 18.12 18.84 -72.49
C MET A 1 16.75 18.28 -72.87
N SER A 2 16.38 17.05 -72.52
CA SER A 2 16.61 16.29 -71.27
C SER A 2 16.09 17.06 -70.07
N ASP A 3 14.83 16.77 -69.72
CA ASP A 3 14.12 16.90 -68.45
C ASP A 3 12.90 15.94 -68.66
N ASP A 4 13.01 14.61 -68.48
CA ASP A 4 12.92 13.83 -67.21
C ASP A 4 11.52 14.03 -66.58
N GLU A 5 10.48 13.29 -66.97
CA GLU A 5 10.03 11.98 -66.43
C GLU A 5 10.05 11.88 -64.89
N THR A 6 8.94 12.26 -64.25
CA THR A 6 8.42 11.64 -63.02
C THR A 6 6.89 11.71 -63.06
N GLY A 7 6.24 10.60 -63.41
CA GLY A 7 4.83 10.40 -63.07
C GLY A 7 4.77 10.11 -61.58
N GLY A 8 4.21 11.02 -60.80
CA GLY A 8 3.66 10.67 -59.49
C GLY A 8 2.23 10.26 -59.76
N ASP A 9 1.87 9.02 -59.40
CA ASP A 9 0.47 8.61 -59.40
C ASP A 9 -0.28 9.54 -58.43
N GLU A 10 -1.37 10.12 -58.92
CA GLU A 10 -2.23 11.00 -58.12
C GLU A 10 -3.01 10.08 -57.17
N LEU A 11 -2.85 10.26 -55.85
CA LEU A 11 -3.57 9.48 -54.83
C LEU A 11 -5.08 9.73 -55.02
N THR A 12 -5.77 8.73 -55.54
CA THR A 12 -7.21 8.73 -55.79
C THR A 12 -7.82 7.47 -55.21
N VAL A 13 -9.09 7.53 -54.79
CA VAL A 13 -9.83 6.35 -54.29
C VAL A 13 -9.77 5.18 -55.28
N GLU A 14 -9.81 5.42 -56.60
CA GLU A 14 -9.69 4.37 -57.62
C GLU A 14 -8.30 3.70 -57.59
N SER A 15 -7.22 4.47 -57.42
CA SER A 15 -5.87 3.92 -57.27
C SER A 15 -5.63 3.19 -55.94
N LEU A 16 -6.31 3.61 -54.86
CA LEU A 16 -6.25 2.94 -53.56
C LEU A 16 -6.98 1.60 -53.61
N ARG A 17 -8.15 1.53 -54.26
CA ARG A 17 -8.87 0.26 -54.51
C ARG A 17 -8.03 -0.72 -55.33
N GLU A 18 -7.32 -0.26 -56.37
CA GLU A 18 -6.45 -1.14 -57.16
C GLU A 18 -5.27 -1.69 -56.32
N ARG A 19 -4.76 -0.89 -55.37
CA ARG A 19 -3.74 -1.35 -54.42
C ARG A 19 -4.31 -2.33 -53.41
N LEU A 20 -5.50 -2.09 -52.88
CA LEU A 20 -6.18 -3.02 -51.96
C LEU A 20 -6.37 -4.39 -52.63
N GLU A 21 -6.90 -4.43 -53.86
CA GLU A 21 -7.03 -5.67 -54.63
C GLU A 21 -5.68 -6.37 -54.86
N ALA A 22 -4.59 -5.60 -54.97
CA ALA A 22 -3.24 -6.16 -55.12
C ALA A 22 -2.68 -6.71 -53.81
N VAL A 23 -2.96 -6.07 -52.66
CA VAL A 23 -2.59 -6.57 -51.32
C VAL A 23 -3.39 -7.83 -51.00
N GLU A 24 -4.70 -7.85 -51.27
CA GLU A 24 -5.55 -9.04 -51.13
C GLU A 24 -5.04 -10.21 -51.96
N ALA A 25 -4.71 -9.98 -53.23
CA ALA A 25 -4.13 -11.02 -54.09
C ALA A 25 -2.75 -11.48 -53.60
N ALA A 26 -1.94 -10.58 -53.05
CA ALA A 26 -0.64 -10.93 -52.49
C ALA A 26 -0.78 -11.78 -51.22
N LEU A 27 -1.75 -11.46 -50.35
CA LEU A 27 -2.09 -12.25 -49.17
C LEU A 27 -2.58 -13.65 -49.56
N GLU A 28 -3.44 -13.77 -50.58
CA GLU A 28 -3.89 -15.08 -51.09
C GLU A 28 -2.76 -15.94 -51.68
N ASP A 29 -1.75 -15.30 -52.29
CA ASP A 29 -0.61 -15.96 -52.94
C ASP A 29 0.58 -16.18 -51.98
N ALA A 30 0.54 -15.64 -50.75
CA ALA A 30 1.62 -15.77 -49.77
C ALA A 30 1.78 -17.22 -49.32
N GLU A 31 3.01 -17.73 -49.36
CA GLU A 31 3.34 -19.11 -48.95
C GLU A 31 4.30 -19.16 -47.75
N THR A 32 4.90 -18.01 -47.38
CA THR A 32 5.91 -17.90 -46.32
C THR A 32 5.73 -16.63 -45.47
N GLU A 33 6.29 -16.60 -44.26
CA GLU A 33 6.31 -15.40 -43.43
C GLU A 33 6.98 -14.21 -44.11
N ALA A 34 8.01 -14.46 -44.93
CA ALA A 34 8.63 -13.40 -45.72
C ALA A 34 7.69 -12.80 -46.77
N ASP A 35 6.77 -13.60 -47.32
CA ASP A 35 5.73 -13.09 -48.20
C ASP A 35 4.71 -12.27 -47.39
N LEU A 36 4.35 -12.72 -46.19
CA LEU A 36 3.44 -12.01 -45.29
C LEU A 36 4.04 -10.68 -44.78
N ASP A 37 5.36 -10.59 -44.55
CA ASP A 37 6.07 -9.34 -44.24
C ASP A 37 5.98 -8.33 -45.39
N GLU A 38 6.05 -8.81 -46.64
CA GLU A 38 5.87 -7.96 -47.82
C GLU A 38 4.41 -7.48 -47.94
N VAL A 39 3.44 -8.33 -47.58
CA VAL A 39 2.02 -7.99 -47.52
C VAL A 39 1.74 -6.96 -46.42
N GLU A 40 2.26 -7.16 -45.22
CA GLU A 40 2.14 -6.23 -44.08
C GLU A 40 2.68 -4.85 -44.42
N ALA A 41 3.90 -4.78 -44.98
CA ALA A 41 4.47 -3.49 -45.38
C ALA A 41 3.63 -2.79 -46.46
N ALA A 42 3.04 -3.55 -47.39
CA ALA A 42 2.16 -3.00 -48.41
C ALA A 42 0.80 -2.55 -47.83
N LEU A 43 0.31 -3.26 -46.81
CA LEU A 43 -0.90 -2.93 -46.07
C LEU A 43 -0.71 -1.64 -45.27
N GLU A 44 0.37 -1.51 -44.48
CA GLU A 44 0.69 -0.30 -43.72
C GLU A 44 0.85 0.93 -44.63
N ASP A 45 1.55 0.78 -45.76
CA ASP A 45 1.70 1.85 -46.75
C ASP A 45 0.33 2.27 -47.34
N LEU A 46 -0.60 1.32 -47.49
CA LEU A 46 -1.94 1.58 -48.00
C LEU A 46 -2.85 2.22 -46.94
N GLU A 47 -2.82 1.74 -45.70
CA GLU A 47 -3.51 2.33 -44.56
C GLU A 47 -3.10 3.80 -44.37
N SER A 48 -1.81 4.10 -44.41
CA SER A 48 -1.32 5.48 -44.29
C SER A 48 -1.84 6.39 -45.40
N ASP A 49 -1.98 5.89 -46.63
CA ASP A 49 -2.50 6.66 -47.76
C ASP A 49 -4.03 6.83 -47.72
N VAL A 50 -4.76 5.86 -47.18
CA VAL A 50 -6.21 5.97 -46.91
C VAL A 50 -6.46 6.96 -45.78
N GLU A 51 -5.71 6.88 -44.67
CA GLU A 51 -5.79 7.83 -43.56
C GLU A 51 -5.54 9.27 -44.04
N ALA A 52 -4.49 9.49 -44.84
CA ALA A 52 -4.20 10.81 -45.42
C ALA A 52 -5.33 11.34 -46.32
N THR A 53 -6.07 10.44 -46.98
CA THR A 53 -7.23 10.81 -47.81
C THR A 53 -8.42 11.24 -46.93
N LEU A 54 -8.68 10.52 -45.85
CA LEU A 54 -9.70 10.86 -44.86
C LEU A 54 -9.38 12.16 -44.10
N GLU A 55 -8.10 12.47 -43.88
CA GLU A 55 -7.69 13.78 -43.32
C GLU A 55 -8.02 14.96 -44.26
N ASP A 56 -7.98 14.74 -45.57
CA ASP A 56 -8.27 15.77 -46.59
C ASP A 56 -9.79 15.98 -46.78
N ASP A 57 -10.61 14.94 -46.64
CA ASP A 57 -12.08 14.99 -46.64
C ASP A 57 -12.69 13.95 -45.68
N GLU A 58 -12.95 14.36 -44.44
CA GLU A 58 -13.46 13.50 -43.36
C GLU A 58 -14.83 12.87 -43.66
N ASP A 59 -15.59 13.36 -44.66
CA ASP A 59 -16.90 12.84 -45.05
C ASP A 59 -16.84 11.99 -46.37
N ASP A 60 -15.65 11.53 -46.79
CA ASP A 60 -15.50 10.70 -48.00
C ASP A 60 -15.96 9.26 -47.76
N GLU A 61 -17.23 8.99 -48.07
CA GLU A 61 -17.87 7.68 -47.94
C GLU A 61 -17.11 6.53 -48.63
N GLU A 62 -16.34 6.80 -49.70
CA GLU A 62 -15.59 5.75 -50.40
C GLU A 62 -14.24 5.44 -49.73
N ALA A 63 -13.65 6.41 -49.03
CA ALA A 63 -12.43 6.21 -48.25
C ALA A 63 -12.72 5.53 -46.89
N GLU A 64 -13.86 5.83 -46.26
CA GLU A 64 -14.31 5.11 -45.06
C GLU A 64 -14.54 3.61 -45.36
N GLU A 65 -15.13 3.28 -46.52
CA GLU A 65 -15.33 1.88 -46.95
C GLU A 65 -13.99 1.14 -47.14
N LEU A 66 -12.96 1.83 -47.64
CA LEU A 66 -11.61 1.28 -47.79
C LEU A 66 -10.94 1.02 -46.44
N GLU A 67 -11.09 1.92 -45.47
CA GLU A 67 -10.56 1.74 -44.11
C GLU A 67 -11.17 0.49 -43.44
N ASP A 68 -12.49 0.30 -43.56
CA ASP A 68 -13.18 -0.90 -43.07
C ASP A 68 -12.66 -2.18 -43.76
N GLU A 69 -12.42 -2.15 -45.07
CA GLU A 69 -11.89 -3.29 -45.83
C GLU A 69 -10.42 -3.60 -45.44
N LEU A 70 -9.60 -2.58 -45.20
CA LEU A 70 -8.23 -2.73 -44.73
C LEU A 70 -8.18 -3.38 -43.35
N GLY A 71 -9.05 -2.96 -42.43
CA GLY A 71 -9.15 -3.59 -41.11
C GLY A 71 -9.49 -5.08 -41.20
N GLY A 72 -10.40 -5.46 -42.11
CA GLY A 72 -10.70 -6.87 -42.37
C GLY A 72 -9.51 -7.64 -42.96
N LEU A 73 -8.70 -6.99 -43.79
CA LEU A 73 -7.52 -7.62 -44.39
C LEU A 73 -6.36 -7.74 -43.41
N ALA A 74 -6.22 -6.80 -42.48
CA ALA A 74 -5.31 -6.90 -41.34
C ALA A 74 -5.68 -8.10 -40.45
N ASP A 75 -6.97 -8.28 -40.13
CA ASP A 75 -7.43 -9.46 -39.40
C ASP A 75 -7.11 -10.77 -40.16
N GLU A 76 -7.29 -10.80 -41.49
CA GLU A 76 -6.94 -11.98 -42.32
C GLU A 76 -5.43 -12.25 -42.39
N LEU A 77 -4.60 -11.19 -42.42
CA LEU A 77 -3.15 -11.29 -42.35
C LEU A 77 -2.71 -11.89 -41.00
N ASP A 78 -3.27 -11.40 -39.89
CA ASP A 78 -3.00 -11.93 -38.55
C ASP A 78 -3.41 -13.40 -38.43
N GLU A 79 -4.55 -13.80 -39.01
CA GLU A 79 -4.98 -15.21 -39.06
C GLU A 79 -4.06 -16.09 -39.93
N ALA A 80 -3.37 -15.49 -40.91
CA ALA A 80 -2.45 -16.19 -41.81
C ALA A 80 -1.05 -16.36 -41.22
N ARG A 81 -0.64 -15.51 -40.27
CA ARG A 81 0.64 -15.60 -39.55
C ARG A 81 0.75 -16.94 -38.82
N GLY A 82 1.91 -17.58 -38.94
CA GLY A 82 2.27 -18.78 -38.19
C GLY A 82 2.63 -18.48 -36.74
N PRO A 83 2.82 -19.52 -35.90
CA PRO A 83 3.25 -19.33 -34.52
C PRO A 83 4.73 -18.91 -34.46
N TYR A 84 5.08 -17.98 -33.56
CA TYR A 84 6.44 -17.51 -33.39
C TYR A 84 7.08 -18.01 -32.09
N ALA A 85 8.39 -18.28 -32.14
CA ALA A 85 9.14 -18.64 -30.95
C ALA A 85 9.20 -17.48 -29.92
N GLU A 86 9.05 -16.22 -30.39
CA GLU A 86 8.98 -15.04 -29.53
C GLU A 86 7.75 -15.09 -28.60
N ASP A 87 6.60 -15.54 -29.11
CA ASP A 87 5.37 -15.71 -28.30
C ASP A 87 5.61 -16.71 -27.14
N VAL A 88 6.31 -17.82 -27.42
CA VAL A 88 6.68 -18.82 -26.39
C VAL A 88 7.60 -18.20 -25.33
N LEU A 89 8.52 -17.30 -25.74
CA LEU A 89 9.42 -16.63 -24.81
C LEU A 89 8.67 -15.60 -23.96
N GLU A 90 7.72 -14.88 -24.54
CA GLU A 90 6.84 -13.96 -23.82
C GLU A 90 6.00 -14.71 -22.78
N ASP A 91 5.42 -15.87 -23.13
CA ASP A 91 4.69 -16.71 -22.17
C ASP A 91 5.58 -17.13 -20.99
N ILE A 92 6.82 -17.56 -21.25
CA ILE A 92 7.76 -17.97 -20.20
C ILE A 92 8.16 -16.79 -19.32
N GLU A 93 8.33 -15.60 -19.90
CA GLU A 93 8.61 -14.37 -19.16
C GLU A 93 7.41 -14.00 -18.27
N ALA A 94 6.18 -14.04 -18.80
CA ALA A 94 4.95 -13.78 -18.04
C ALA A 94 4.81 -14.74 -16.84
N VAL A 95 5.02 -16.03 -17.05
CA VAL A 95 5.04 -17.03 -15.97
C VAL A 95 6.12 -16.72 -14.93
N SER A 96 7.31 -16.30 -15.39
CA SER A 96 8.42 -15.98 -14.50
C SER A 96 8.13 -14.76 -13.63
N ASP A 97 7.54 -13.72 -14.22
CA ASP A 97 7.14 -12.50 -13.51
C ASP A 97 6.07 -12.82 -12.46
N GLU A 98 5.05 -13.62 -12.78
CA GLU A 98 4.03 -14.02 -11.82
C GLU A 98 4.63 -14.80 -10.64
N ILE A 99 5.55 -15.73 -10.90
CA ILE A 99 6.23 -16.48 -9.84
C ILE A 99 7.07 -15.58 -8.92
N ASP A 100 7.68 -14.51 -9.45
CA ASP A 100 8.52 -13.57 -8.67
C ASP A 100 7.69 -12.55 -7.87
N GLU A 101 6.58 -12.07 -8.44
CA GLU A 101 5.72 -11.04 -7.84
C GLU A 101 4.84 -11.59 -6.71
N GLU A 102 4.37 -12.83 -6.86
CA GLU A 102 3.43 -13.44 -5.91
C GLU A 102 4.10 -14.03 -4.67
N THR A 103 3.37 -14.01 -3.55
CA THR A 103 3.78 -14.73 -2.35
C THR A 103 3.09 -16.08 -2.30
N TRP A 104 3.87 -17.16 -2.43
CA TRP A 104 3.34 -18.51 -2.48
C TRP A 104 3.20 -19.16 -1.11
N THR A 105 2.19 -20.01 -0.96
CA THR A 105 2.07 -20.89 0.22
C THR A 105 2.99 -22.10 0.10
N GLU A 106 3.28 -22.81 1.20
CA GLU A 106 4.00 -24.10 1.12
C GLU A 106 3.31 -25.10 0.16
N GLN A 107 1.98 -25.03 0.05
CA GLN A 107 1.21 -25.84 -0.89
C GLN A 107 1.37 -25.33 -2.33
N GLY A 108 1.31 -24.01 -2.53
CA GLY A 108 1.53 -23.36 -3.82
C GLY A 108 2.91 -23.65 -4.38
N GLU A 109 3.95 -23.46 -3.58
CA GLU A 109 5.34 -23.82 -3.91
C GLU A 109 5.47 -25.29 -4.35
N ALA A 110 4.83 -26.22 -3.63
CA ALA A 110 4.84 -27.63 -4.01
C ALA A 110 4.10 -27.90 -5.32
N SER A 111 3.03 -27.17 -5.61
CA SER A 111 2.31 -27.21 -6.89
C SER A 111 3.18 -26.66 -8.02
N LEU A 112 3.74 -25.45 -7.86
CA LEU A 112 4.61 -24.80 -8.85
C LEU A 112 5.77 -25.71 -9.27
N ARG A 113 6.43 -26.36 -8.30
CA ARG A 113 7.47 -27.34 -8.60
C ARG A 113 6.97 -28.42 -9.55
N ASN A 114 5.78 -28.97 -9.30
CA ASN A 114 5.23 -30.05 -10.11
C ASN A 114 4.85 -29.58 -11.51
N VAL A 115 4.27 -28.39 -11.61
CA VAL A 115 3.87 -27.75 -12.87
C VAL A 115 5.10 -27.50 -13.72
N VAL A 116 6.12 -26.82 -13.17
CA VAL A 116 7.37 -26.53 -13.89
C VAL A 116 8.12 -27.80 -14.27
N GLU A 117 8.20 -28.81 -13.38
CA GLU A 117 8.81 -30.10 -13.73
C GLU A 117 8.09 -30.80 -14.89
N THR A 118 6.76 -30.73 -14.93
CA THR A 118 5.95 -31.32 -16.00
C THR A 118 6.16 -30.61 -17.32
N ALA A 119 6.05 -29.27 -17.33
CA ALA A 119 6.29 -28.45 -18.52
C ALA A 119 7.72 -28.64 -19.04
N LEU A 120 8.71 -28.72 -18.14
CA LEU A 120 10.10 -28.96 -18.50
C LEU A 120 10.32 -30.35 -19.12
N GLU A 121 9.63 -31.39 -18.65
CA GLU A 121 9.68 -32.72 -19.28
C GLU A 121 9.13 -32.68 -20.71
N GLU A 122 8.05 -31.94 -20.95
CA GLU A 122 7.43 -31.78 -22.27
C GLU A 122 8.31 -30.97 -23.22
N ILE A 123 8.77 -29.79 -22.81
CA ILE A 123 9.66 -28.92 -23.59
C ILE A 123 10.98 -29.61 -23.91
N ASN A 124 11.57 -30.33 -22.94
CA ASN A 124 12.76 -31.16 -23.21
C ASN A 124 12.49 -32.24 -24.25
N GLY A 125 11.28 -32.81 -24.25
CA GLY A 125 10.84 -33.78 -25.25
C GLY A 125 10.75 -33.19 -26.66
N ILE A 126 10.24 -31.96 -26.76
CA ILE A 126 10.08 -31.21 -28.01
C ILE A 126 11.45 -30.81 -28.58
N LEU A 127 12.29 -30.14 -27.77
CA LEU A 127 13.59 -29.61 -28.20
C LEU A 127 14.73 -30.64 -28.17
N GLY A 128 14.51 -31.80 -27.56
CA GLY A 128 15.56 -32.81 -27.35
C GLY A 128 16.64 -32.36 -26.35
N THR A 129 16.30 -31.45 -25.44
CA THR A 129 17.17 -30.95 -24.38
C THR A 129 17.09 -31.84 -23.13
N SER A 130 17.78 -31.45 -22.05
CA SER A 130 17.81 -32.24 -20.80
C SER A 130 17.97 -31.35 -19.57
N LEU A 131 17.25 -30.22 -19.58
CA LEU A 131 17.15 -29.30 -18.45
C LEU A 131 16.44 -29.98 -17.29
N SER A 132 16.79 -29.61 -16.06
CA SER A 132 16.17 -30.16 -14.84
C SER A 132 16.17 -29.13 -13.73
N LEU A 133 15.07 -29.06 -12.98
CA LEU A 133 14.98 -28.27 -11.77
C LEU A 133 15.93 -28.82 -10.70
N ALA A 134 16.66 -27.94 -10.02
CA ALA A 134 17.58 -28.32 -8.95
C ALA A 134 16.84 -28.61 -7.64
N ASP A 135 17.18 -29.74 -6.99
CA ASP A 135 16.76 -30.03 -5.62
C ASP A 135 17.61 -29.23 -4.62
N ASP A 136 17.19 -28.01 -4.32
CA ASP A 136 17.85 -27.13 -3.35
C ASP A 136 16.84 -26.42 -2.43
N ASP A 137 17.35 -25.83 -1.35
CA ASP A 137 16.64 -24.81 -0.57
C ASP A 137 16.51 -23.54 -1.46
N GLU A 138 15.47 -22.71 -1.27
CA GLU A 138 15.14 -21.53 -2.13
C GLU A 138 14.45 -21.89 -3.46
N LEU A 139 13.30 -22.56 -3.39
CA LEU A 139 12.58 -23.08 -4.55
C LEU A 139 12.29 -22.01 -5.62
N THR A 140 11.76 -20.85 -5.25
CA THR A 140 11.39 -19.77 -6.20
C THR A 140 12.56 -19.36 -7.07
N GLU A 141 13.74 -19.09 -6.49
CA GLU A 141 14.95 -18.74 -7.24
C GLU A 141 15.34 -19.84 -8.25
N LYS A 142 15.16 -21.11 -7.87
CA LYS A 142 15.46 -22.25 -8.77
C LYS A 142 14.42 -22.42 -9.87
N LEU A 143 13.15 -22.12 -9.60
CA LEU A 143 12.13 -22.11 -10.65
C LEU A 143 12.46 -21.03 -11.69
N LEU A 144 12.69 -19.79 -11.26
CA LEU A 144 13.05 -18.67 -12.14
C LEU A 144 14.30 -18.97 -12.99
N ALA A 145 15.37 -19.46 -12.36
CA ALA A 145 16.58 -19.84 -13.09
C ALA A 145 16.37 -21.00 -14.08
N THR A 146 15.41 -21.89 -13.80
CA THR A 146 15.05 -23.00 -14.71
C THR A 146 14.23 -22.50 -15.89
N LEU A 147 13.31 -21.55 -15.66
CA LEU A 147 12.53 -20.91 -16.72
C LEU A 147 13.42 -20.06 -17.63
N GLU A 148 14.35 -19.27 -17.08
CA GLU A 148 15.37 -18.54 -17.85
C GLU A 148 16.20 -19.48 -18.73
N ALA A 149 16.65 -20.62 -18.17
CA ALA A 149 17.38 -21.63 -18.95
C ALA A 149 16.52 -22.31 -20.02
N THR A 150 15.22 -22.43 -19.79
CA THR A 150 14.25 -22.96 -20.76
C THR A 150 14.07 -21.99 -21.92
N GLY A 151 13.84 -20.71 -21.62
CA GLY A 151 13.77 -19.65 -22.64
C GLY A 151 15.05 -19.57 -23.47
N ALA A 152 16.22 -19.60 -22.83
CA ALA A 152 17.49 -19.63 -23.54
C ALA A 152 17.66 -20.86 -24.46
N ALA A 153 17.10 -22.01 -24.08
CA ALA A 153 17.13 -23.21 -24.92
C ALA A 153 16.17 -23.13 -26.13
N ILE A 154 15.05 -22.42 -25.99
CA ILE A 154 14.12 -22.14 -27.08
C ILE A 154 14.75 -21.15 -28.07
N ASP A 155 15.34 -20.05 -27.58
CA ASP A 155 16.07 -19.07 -28.40
C ASP A 155 17.25 -19.73 -29.16
N ASP A 156 18.06 -20.54 -28.46
CA ASP A 156 19.17 -21.29 -29.05
C ASP A 156 18.72 -22.34 -30.10
N ALA A 157 17.46 -22.77 -30.08
CA ALA A 157 16.92 -23.67 -31.09
C ALA A 157 16.76 -22.99 -32.46
N ASN A 158 16.64 -21.65 -32.47
CA ASN A 158 16.52 -20.82 -33.68
C ASN A 158 15.44 -21.39 -34.63
N LEU A 159 14.25 -21.59 -34.07
CA LEU A 159 13.09 -22.15 -34.79
C LEU A 159 12.62 -21.17 -35.86
N ASP A 160 12.42 -21.68 -37.06
CA ASP A 160 11.94 -20.92 -38.20
C ASP A 160 10.41 -21.06 -38.28
N PRO A 161 9.61 -19.97 -38.31
CA PRO A 161 8.15 -20.08 -38.31
C PRO A 161 7.58 -20.88 -39.49
N ASP A 162 8.23 -20.82 -40.67
CA ASP A 162 7.79 -21.55 -41.86
C ASP A 162 8.15 -23.04 -41.79
N GLU A 163 9.35 -23.38 -41.30
CA GLU A 163 9.84 -24.77 -41.26
C GLU A 163 9.43 -25.52 -39.97
N ASP A 164 9.29 -24.82 -38.85
CA ASP A 164 9.15 -25.37 -37.50
C ASP A 164 7.79 -25.07 -36.84
N GLY A 165 6.79 -24.56 -37.58
CA GLY A 165 5.47 -24.18 -37.04
C GLY A 165 4.82 -25.22 -36.11
N ASP A 166 4.79 -26.52 -36.49
CA ASP A 166 4.26 -27.61 -35.64
C ASP A 166 5.01 -27.72 -34.29
N THR A 167 6.32 -27.43 -34.30
CA THR A 167 7.17 -27.47 -33.10
C THR A 167 6.86 -26.28 -32.20
N ILE A 168 6.73 -25.09 -32.78
CA ILE A 168 6.40 -23.86 -32.05
C ILE A 168 4.98 -23.97 -31.45
N GLU A 169 4.00 -24.45 -32.20
CA GLU A 169 2.63 -24.70 -31.70
C GLU A 169 2.64 -25.68 -30.52
N SER A 170 3.47 -26.73 -30.57
CA SER A 170 3.62 -27.66 -29.45
C SER A 170 4.28 -27.02 -28.22
N LEU A 171 5.16 -26.03 -28.41
CA LEU A 171 5.77 -25.28 -27.33
C LEU A 171 4.75 -24.32 -26.69
N LEU A 172 3.95 -23.64 -27.51
CA LEU A 172 2.86 -22.78 -27.05
C LEU A 172 1.83 -23.56 -26.22
N GLU A 173 1.42 -24.76 -26.65
CA GLU A 173 0.53 -25.61 -25.85
C GLU A 173 1.16 -26.00 -24.49
N ALA A 174 2.48 -26.21 -24.47
CA ALA A 174 3.20 -26.52 -23.24
C ALA A 174 3.36 -25.30 -22.30
N THR A 175 3.56 -24.10 -22.85
CA THR A 175 3.63 -22.85 -22.07
C THR A 175 2.25 -22.41 -21.58
N GLU A 176 1.19 -22.60 -22.36
CA GLU A 176 -0.21 -22.40 -21.91
C GLU A 176 -0.53 -23.32 -20.73
N THR A 177 -0.18 -24.61 -20.82
CA THR A 177 -0.37 -25.58 -19.73
C THR A 177 0.45 -25.21 -18.48
N LEU A 178 1.65 -24.65 -18.68
CA LEU A 178 2.47 -24.12 -17.60
C LEU A 178 1.78 -22.93 -16.91
N GLN A 179 1.32 -21.93 -17.68
CA GLN A 179 0.61 -20.76 -17.16
C GLN A 179 -0.65 -21.18 -16.39
N ASP A 180 -1.51 -22.01 -16.98
CA ASP A 180 -2.71 -22.54 -16.31
C ASP A 180 -2.38 -23.21 -14.97
N GLY A 181 -1.25 -23.93 -14.90
CA GLY A 181 -0.80 -24.58 -13.68
C GLY A 181 -0.27 -23.61 -12.62
N VAL A 182 0.31 -22.48 -13.04
CA VAL A 182 0.73 -21.39 -12.14
C VAL A 182 -0.48 -20.64 -11.62
N ASP A 183 -1.43 -20.28 -12.47
CA ASP A 183 -2.71 -19.66 -12.10
C ASP A 183 -3.48 -20.48 -11.05
N ASP A 184 -3.45 -21.81 -11.18
CA ASP A 184 -4.12 -22.74 -10.25
C ASP A 184 -3.34 -22.95 -8.93
N ALA A 185 -2.08 -22.50 -8.84
CA ALA A 185 -1.26 -22.67 -7.65
C ALA A 185 -1.68 -21.67 -6.54
N GLN A 186 -1.60 -22.12 -5.28
CA GLN A 186 -2.14 -21.35 -4.17
C GLN A 186 -1.19 -20.22 -3.72
N THR A 187 -1.64 -18.98 -3.87
CA THR A 187 -0.99 -17.79 -3.33
C THR A 187 -1.37 -17.55 -1.87
N TRP A 188 -0.64 -16.67 -1.21
CA TRP A 188 -0.90 -16.28 0.17
C TRP A 188 -2.25 -15.58 0.33
N ASP A 189 -2.68 -14.83 -0.68
CA ASP A 189 -3.93 -14.08 -0.67
C ASP A 189 -5.17 -14.98 -0.86
N ASP A 190 -4.99 -16.19 -1.38
CA ASP A 190 -6.05 -17.23 -1.39
C ASP A 190 -6.39 -17.74 0.01
N LEU A 191 -5.47 -17.58 0.98
CA LEU A 191 -5.70 -18.04 2.34
C LEU A 191 -6.71 -17.13 3.03
N SER A 192 -7.66 -17.74 3.75
CA SER A 192 -8.46 -16.95 4.69
C SER A 192 -7.56 -16.30 5.76
N VAL A 193 -7.97 -15.14 6.28
CA VAL A 193 -7.30 -14.44 7.40
C VAL A 193 -6.89 -15.40 8.52
N ARG A 194 -7.76 -16.34 8.86
CA ARG A 194 -7.47 -17.34 9.91
C ARG A 194 -6.33 -18.30 9.54
N GLN A 195 -6.23 -18.71 8.28
CA GLN A 195 -5.14 -19.55 7.79
C GLN A 195 -3.83 -18.77 7.77
N GLN A 196 -3.84 -17.52 7.29
CA GLN A 196 -2.66 -16.65 7.31
C GLN A 196 -2.12 -16.48 8.75
N LEU A 197 -2.99 -16.14 9.69
CA LEU A 197 -2.64 -16.03 11.11
C LEU A 197 -2.13 -17.35 11.71
N GLN A 198 -2.69 -18.48 11.29
CA GLN A 198 -2.23 -19.79 11.74
C GLN A 198 -0.84 -20.11 11.21
N ALA A 199 -0.55 -19.80 9.96
CA ALA A 199 0.77 -19.98 9.34
C ALA A 199 1.82 -19.05 9.97
N GLN A 200 1.43 -17.84 10.38
CA GLN A 200 2.29 -16.89 11.11
C GLN A 200 2.40 -17.20 12.62
N GLY A 201 1.81 -18.30 13.10
CA GLY A 201 1.93 -18.75 14.49
C GLY A 201 1.12 -17.94 15.51
N TYR A 202 0.18 -17.12 15.08
CA TYR A 202 -0.65 -16.28 15.95
C TYR A 202 -1.45 -17.11 16.99
N TYR A 203 -1.87 -18.32 16.63
CA TYR A 203 -2.62 -19.18 17.56
C TYR A 203 -1.74 -20.09 18.42
N ASP A 204 -0.41 -20.10 18.22
CA ASP A 204 0.50 -21.03 18.92
C ASP A 204 0.59 -20.75 20.43
N VAL A 205 0.16 -19.56 20.85
CA VAL A 205 0.06 -19.19 22.26
C VAL A 205 -1.10 -19.86 23.00
N LEU A 206 -2.03 -20.50 22.27
CA LEU A 206 -3.23 -21.12 22.82
C LEU A 206 -3.01 -22.59 23.18
N ASP A 207 -2.89 -22.88 24.49
CA ASP A 207 -2.92 -24.28 24.97
C ASP A 207 -4.31 -24.94 24.81
N HIS A 208 -5.36 -24.11 24.72
CA HIS A 208 -6.76 -24.53 24.61
C HIS A 208 -7.64 -23.35 24.18
N VAL A 209 -8.51 -23.57 23.21
CA VAL A 209 -9.51 -22.57 22.80
C VAL A 209 -10.69 -22.62 23.77
N LYS A 210 -10.67 -21.76 24.79
CA LYS A 210 -11.78 -21.64 25.76
C LYS A 210 -12.73 -20.49 25.47
N ASP A 211 -12.21 -19.37 24.97
CA ASP A 211 -13.01 -18.19 24.68
C ASP A 211 -13.30 -18.11 23.18
N PHE A 212 -14.49 -17.63 22.84
CA PHE A 212 -14.87 -17.30 21.47
C PHE A 212 -15.01 -15.77 21.36
N PRO A 213 -14.45 -15.12 20.34
CA PRO A 213 -13.63 -15.70 19.27
C PRO A 213 -12.20 -16.08 19.73
N PRO A 214 -11.59 -17.17 19.21
CA PRO A 214 -10.21 -17.58 19.56
C PRO A 214 -9.17 -16.49 19.29
N GLU A 215 -9.40 -15.66 18.27
CA GLU A 215 -8.58 -14.53 17.87
C GLU A 215 -8.35 -13.55 19.02
N TRP A 216 -9.44 -13.22 19.74
CA TRP A 216 -9.39 -12.33 20.89
C TRP A 216 -8.72 -12.99 22.11
N HIS A 217 -8.87 -14.31 22.27
CA HIS A 217 -8.12 -15.03 23.30
C HIS A 217 -6.61 -14.98 23.02
N ALA A 218 -6.20 -15.26 21.79
CA ALA A 218 -4.81 -15.19 21.36
C ALA A 218 -4.26 -13.78 21.59
N LEU A 219 -4.98 -12.75 21.17
CA LEU A 219 -4.61 -11.34 21.37
C LEU A 219 -4.29 -11.04 22.84
N LYS A 220 -5.18 -11.39 23.77
CA LYS A 220 -4.97 -11.19 25.22
C LYS A 220 -3.76 -11.95 25.74
N VAL A 221 -3.47 -13.13 25.19
CA VAL A 221 -2.28 -13.91 25.59
C VAL A 221 -1.01 -13.27 25.03
N HIS A 222 -1.02 -12.79 23.79
CA HIS A 222 0.08 -12.04 23.17
C HIS A 222 0.37 -10.73 23.93
N GLU A 223 -0.66 -9.93 24.22
CA GLU A 223 -0.58 -8.73 25.06
C GLU A 223 0.13 -9.03 26.38
N LYS A 224 -0.32 -10.07 27.09
CA LYS A 224 0.27 -10.48 28.37
C LYS A 224 1.71 -10.97 28.26
N ARG A 225 2.08 -11.58 27.13
CA ARG A 225 3.44 -12.05 26.86
C ARG A 225 4.36 -10.93 26.35
N GLY A 226 3.80 -9.77 26.00
CA GLY A 226 4.55 -8.66 25.41
C GLY A 226 4.88 -8.86 23.93
N ASN A 227 4.15 -9.73 23.22
CA ASN A 227 4.39 -10.04 21.81
C ASN A 227 3.77 -8.96 20.92
N ILE A 228 4.41 -7.79 20.84
CA ILE A 228 3.85 -6.63 20.12
C ILE A 228 3.62 -6.90 18.64
N ASP A 229 4.55 -7.58 17.96
CA ASP A 229 4.44 -7.91 16.54
C ASP A 229 3.15 -8.65 16.23
N MET A 230 2.71 -9.53 17.13
CA MET A 230 1.48 -10.31 16.97
C MET A 230 0.23 -9.48 17.25
N VAL A 231 0.32 -8.47 18.11
CA VAL A 231 -0.77 -7.52 18.35
C VAL A 231 -0.91 -6.56 17.16
N LEU A 232 0.21 -6.12 16.58
CA LEU A 232 0.23 -5.31 15.36
C LEU A 232 -0.28 -6.11 14.16
N LEU A 233 0.17 -7.36 14.00
CA LEU A 233 -0.36 -8.27 13.00
C LEU A 233 -1.88 -8.41 13.13
N ALA A 234 -2.40 -8.62 14.34
CA ALA A 234 -3.85 -8.66 14.55
C ALA A 234 -4.54 -7.35 14.15
N LEU A 235 -3.93 -6.19 14.42
CA LEU A 235 -4.48 -4.90 14.02
C LEU A 235 -4.52 -4.73 12.49
N GLU A 236 -3.53 -5.26 11.78
CA GLU A 236 -3.40 -5.16 10.33
C GLU A 236 -4.28 -6.18 9.59
N THR A 237 -4.39 -7.41 10.10
CA THR A 237 -5.06 -8.51 9.39
C THR A 237 -6.58 -8.57 9.65
N PHE A 238 -7.08 -8.09 10.80
CA PHE A 238 -8.50 -8.21 11.11
C PHE A 238 -9.33 -7.02 10.64
N ASP A 239 -10.21 -7.27 9.66
CA ASP A 239 -11.22 -6.30 9.17
C ASP A 239 -12.42 -6.07 10.13
N SER A 240 -12.30 -6.41 11.41
CA SER A 240 -13.41 -6.32 12.35
C SER A 240 -13.19 -5.17 13.33
N ASP A 241 -14.14 -4.22 13.38
CA ASP A 241 -14.17 -3.14 14.38
C ASP A 241 -13.92 -3.65 15.81
N PHE A 242 -14.45 -4.84 16.15
CA PHE A 242 -14.27 -5.47 17.46
C PHE A 242 -12.83 -5.89 17.72
N MET A 243 -12.16 -6.48 16.72
CA MET A 243 -10.77 -6.90 16.85
C MET A 243 -9.83 -5.71 16.80
N GLU A 244 -10.11 -4.73 15.93
CA GLU A 244 -9.37 -3.47 15.84
C GLU A 244 -9.40 -2.73 17.18
N GLU A 245 -10.58 -2.50 17.76
CA GLU A 245 -10.72 -1.85 19.07
C GLU A 245 -9.87 -2.57 20.14
N HIS A 246 -9.96 -3.89 20.22
CA HIS A 246 -9.21 -4.66 21.21
C HIS A 246 -7.70 -4.71 20.96
N ALA A 247 -7.25 -4.68 19.70
CA ALA A 247 -5.84 -4.60 19.36
C ALA A 247 -5.27 -3.23 19.75
N LEU A 248 -5.98 -2.14 19.43
CA LEU A 248 -5.61 -0.78 19.85
C LEU A 248 -5.59 -0.65 21.38
N GLU A 249 -6.59 -1.20 22.07
CA GLU A 249 -6.59 -1.23 23.54
C GLU A 249 -5.39 -2.00 24.11
N ALA A 250 -5.02 -3.14 23.50
CA ALA A 250 -3.87 -3.91 23.91
C ALA A 250 -2.57 -3.10 23.71
N LEU A 251 -2.40 -2.47 22.54
CA LEU A 251 -1.27 -1.58 22.25
C LEU A 251 -1.21 -0.41 23.25
N GLU A 252 -2.35 0.20 23.61
CA GLU A 252 -2.40 1.29 24.60
C GLU A 252 -1.93 0.81 25.98
N ARG A 253 -2.34 -0.39 26.40
CA ARG A 253 -1.92 -0.97 27.68
C ARG A 253 -0.46 -1.39 27.67
N MET A 254 0.04 -1.84 26.53
CA MET A 254 1.44 -2.23 26.35
C MET A 254 2.37 -1.02 26.37
N GLY A 255 2.02 0.07 25.67
CA GLY A 255 2.83 1.29 25.59
C GLY A 255 4.25 1.04 25.07
N HIS A 256 4.40 0.12 24.11
CA HIS A 256 5.69 -0.36 23.62
C HIS A 256 6.18 0.48 22.43
N GLU A 257 7.49 0.70 22.33
CA GLU A 257 8.12 1.60 21.34
C GLU A 257 7.98 1.11 19.89
N ASP A 258 8.03 -0.19 19.65
CA ASP A 258 7.80 -0.78 18.32
C ASP A 258 6.41 -0.46 17.72
N GLY A 259 5.46 0.01 18.55
CA GLY A 259 4.15 0.46 18.09
C GLY A 259 4.13 1.90 17.58
N ILE A 260 5.23 2.67 17.71
CA ILE A 260 5.25 4.10 17.37
C ILE A 260 4.97 4.32 15.88
N GLU A 261 5.71 3.65 15.00
CA GLU A 261 5.61 3.88 13.56
C GLU A 261 4.20 3.55 13.02
N PRO A 262 3.60 2.37 13.30
CA PRO A 262 2.21 2.10 12.90
C PRO A 262 1.21 3.11 13.46
N MET A 263 1.40 3.55 14.71
CA MET A 263 0.51 4.53 15.35
C MET A 263 0.70 5.94 14.80
N LEU A 264 1.91 6.31 14.38
CA LEU A 264 2.20 7.59 13.76
C LEU A 264 1.49 7.71 12.41
N GLN A 265 1.56 6.67 11.58
CA GLN A 265 0.84 6.61 10.31
C GLN A 265 -0.68 6.76 10.49
N ARG A 266 -1.25 6.10 11.51
CA ARG A 266 -2.67 6.24 11.86
C ARG A 266 -3.00 7.62 12.44
N ALA A 267 -2.14 8.16 13.31
CA ALA A 267 -2.29 9.50 13.87
C ALA A 267 -2.31 10.57 12.78
N GLY A 268 -1.48 10.43 11.73
CA GLY A 268 -1.51 11.32 10.55
C GLY A 268 -2.86 11.37 9.83
N ARG A 269 -3.68 10.34 9.99
CA ARG A 269 -5.08 10.28 9.50
C ARG A 269 -6.10 10.73 10.55
N ARG A 270 -5.64 11.38 11.62
CA ARG A 270 -6.41 11.87 12.78
C ARG A 270 -7.08 10.78 13.62
N ASP A 271 -6.49 9.59 13.64
CA ASP A 271 -6.94 8.51 14.51
C ASP A 271 -6.68 8.85 15.99
N GLN A 272 -7.75 8.94 16.77
CA GLN A 272 -7.69 9.32 18.19
C GLN A 272 -7.16 8.21 19.09
N ASP A 273 -7.33 6.94 18.72
CA ASP A 273 -6.81 5.82 19.50
C ASP A 273 -5.30 5.74 19.31
N ALA A 274 -4.82 5.89 18.07
CA ALA A 274 -3.40 5.96 17.77
C ALA A 274 -2.70 7.13 18.50
N ILE A 275 -3.30 8.33 18.50
CA ILE A 275 -2.77 9.48 19.27
C ILE A 275 -2.67 9.16 20.76
N ARG A 276 -3.67 8.46 21.32
CA ARG A 276 -3.64 8.06 22.73
C ARG A 276 -2.54 7.05 23.02
N ILE A 277 -2.34 6.09 22.12
CA ILE A 277 -1.28 5.07 22.23
C ILE A 277 0.09 5.74 22.17
N LEU A 278 0.33 6.66 21.22
CA LEU A 278 1.56 7.46 21.15
C LEU A 278 1.81 8.25 22.45
N GLY A 279 0.76 8.82 23.05
CA GLY A 279 0.85 9.44 24.36
C GLY A 279 1.32 8.48 25.46
N LYS A 280 0.90 7.20 25.39
CA LYS A 280 1.21 6.17 26.38
C LYS A 280 2.60 5.57 26.26
N THR A 281 3.19 5.56 25.06
CA THR A 281 4.59 5.14 24.90
C THR A 281 5.53 6.09 25.65
N GLY A 282 5.15 7.37 25.73
CA GLY A 282 5.92 8.40 26.45
C GLY A 282 7.26 8.72 25.79
N VAL A 283 7.41 8.36 24.51
CA VAL A 283 8.65 8.58 23.76
C VAL A 283 8.63 10.00 23.17
N GLU A 284 9.69 10.76 23.44
CA GLU A 284 9.93 12.08 22.86
C GLU A 284 10.55 11.96 21.45
N ASP A 285 9.82 11.30 20.56
CA ASP A 285 10.17 11.21 19.14
C ASP A 285 9.77 12.50 18.41
N GLU A 286 10.68 13.04 17.59
CA GLU A 286 10.49 14.35 16.92
C GLU A 286 9.27 14.34 16.00
N GLU A 287 9.08 13.29 15.21
CA GLU A 287 7.98 13.18 14.24
C GLU A 287 6.63 12.98 14.93
N VAL A 288 6.62 12.20 16.02
CA VAL A 288 5.43 12.07 16.89
C VAL A 288 5.05 13.43 17.46
N VAL A 289 6.01 14.16 18.03
CA VAL A 289 5.74 15.46 18.65
C VAL A 289 5.25 16.48 17.63
N GLU A 290 5.90 16.58 16.47
CA GLU A 290 5.47 17.47 15.38
C GLU A 290 4.04 17.15 14.92
N THR A 291 3.76 15.88 14.63
CA THR A 291 2.43 15.43 14.19
C THR A 291 1.34 15.75 15.22
N LEU A 292 1.63 15.55 16.51
CA LEU A 292 0.67 15.86 17.57
C LEU A 292 0.51 17.37 17.77
N VAL A 293 1.59 18.15 17.67
CA VAL A 293 1.53 19.62 17.79
C VAL A 293 0.63 20.23 16.70
N ASP A 294 0.63 19.68 15.49
CA ASP A 294 -0.27 20.10 14.40
C ASP A 294 -1.76 19.96 14.74
N TYR A 295 -2.12 19.14 15.74
CA TYR A 295 -3.50 18.96 16.19
C TYR A 295 -3.85 19.72 17.47
N VAL A 296 -2.90 20.48 18.03
CA VAL A 296 -3.13 21.34 19.20
C VAL A 296 -4.08 22.48 18.85
N ASP A 297 -3.87 23.12 17.70
CA ASP A 297 -4.71 24.22 17.20
C ASP A 297 -5.66 23.72 16.11
N ASN A 298 -6.79 23.13 16.52
CA ASN A 298 -7.77 22.56 15.62
C ASN A 298 -9.20 22.97 16.00
N ASP A 299 -9.55 24.19 15.59
CA ASP A 299 -10.83 24.85 15.88
C ASP A 299 -12.08 24.05 15.50
N ASN A 300 -11.95 23.08 14.59
CA ASN A 300 -13.09 22.31 14.08
C ASN A 300 -13.27 20.95 14.77
N ASN A 301 -12.36 20.52 15.66
CA ASN A 301 -12.48 19.23 16.34
C ASN A 301 -11.98 19.25 17.81
N PRO A 302 -12.85 19.66 18.76
CA PRO A 302 -12.50 19.67 20.18
C PRO A 302 -12.16 18.31 20.79
N LEU A 303 -12.66 17.20 20.21
CA LEU A 303 -12.34 15.86 20.70
C LEU A 303 -10.91 15.47 20.35
N LEU A 304 -10.49 15.78 19.11
CA LEU A 304 -9.12 15.59 18.66
C LEU A 304 -8.14 16.40 19.51
N GLN A 305 -8.40 17.70 19.73
CA GLN A 305 -7.56 18.53 20.60
C GLN A 305 -7.42 17.94 22.01
N LYS A 306 -8.52 17.47 22.61
CA LYS A 306 -8.49 16.88 23.96
C LYS A 306 -7.61 15.63 24.04
N VAL A 307 -7.68 14.74 23.05
CA VAL A 307 -6.83 13.53 23.05
C VAL A 307 -5.38 13.89 22.79
N THR A 308 -5.12 14.86 21.90
CA THR A 308 -3.78 15.39 21.61
C THR A 308 -3.14 16.03 22.84
N PHE A 309 -3.86 16.89 23.57
CA PHE A 309 -3.36 17.50 24.80
C PHE A 309 -2.98 16.45 25.84
N LYS A 310 -3.83 15.42 26.00
CA LYS A 310 -3.54 14.33 26.92
C LYS A 310 -2.28 13.56 26.48
N ALA A 311 -2.14 13.28 25.19
CA ALA A 311 -1.00 12.55 24.65
C ALA A 311 0.31 13.33 24.83
N LEU A 312 0.35 14.59 24.39
CA LEU A 312 1.51 15.48 24.57
C LEU A 312 1.87 15.67 26.05
N GLY A 313 0.86 15.77 26.91
CA GLY A 313 1.07 15.83 28.37
C GLY A 313 1.69 14.54 28.94
N GLN A 314 1.33 13.37 28.40
CA GLN A 314 1.90 12.09 28.82
C GLN A 314 3.32 11.87 28.27
N ILE A 315 3.60 12.35 27.06
CA ILE A 315 4.96 12.40 26.49
C ILE A 315 5.84 13.33 27.34
N GLY A 316 5.28 14.46 27.80
CA GLY A 316 5.98 15.39 28.68
C GLY A 316 7.00 16.27 27.97
N THR A 317 6.90 16.40 26.64
CA THR A 317 7.87 17.18 25.84
C THR A 317 7.75 18.68 26.07
N GLU A 318 8.90 19.33 26.23
CA GLU A 318 9.02 20.79 26.35
C GLU A 318 8.60 21.54 25.08
N ALA A 319 8.64 20.89 23.91
CA ALA A 319 8.27 21.48 22.63
C ALA A 319 6.77 21.82 22.54
N ALA A 320 5.92 21.05 23.24
CA ALA A 320 4.48 21.24 23.25
C ALA A 320 4.00 22.36 24.19
N VAL A 321 4.87 22.89 25.06
CA VAL A 321 4.50 23.86 26.10
C VAL A 321 3.89 25.13 25.51
N GLN A 322 4.55 25.76 24.54
CA GLN A 322 4.04 27.01 23.96
C GLN A 322 2.76 26.77 23.13
N PRO A 323 2.72 25.78 22.21
CA PRO A 323 1.48 25.48 21.47
C PRO A 323 0.28 25.23 22.40
N ILE A 324 0.47 24.47 23.47
CA ILE A 324 -0.62 24.18 24.43
C ILE A 324 -0.97 25.42 25.27
N ALA A 325 0.01 26.24 25.66
CA ALA A 325 -0.23 27.49 26.39
C ALA A 325 -1.10 28.47 25.58
N ASP A 326 -0.93 28.53 24.26
CA ASP A 326 -1.75 29.36 23.39
C ASP A 326 -3.23 28.95 23.40
N GLN A 327 -3.53 27.69 23.74
CA GLN A 327 -4.91 27.17 23.86
C GLN A 327 -5.57 27.49 25.21
N LEU A 328 -4.87 28.10 26.16
CA LEU A 328 -5.43 28.57 27.44
C LEU A 328 -6.38 29.75 27.28
N VAL A 329 -6.46 30.37 26.10
CA VAL A 329 -7.39 31.47 25.79
C VAL A 329 -8.48 31.08 24.78
N ALA A 330 -8.61 29.79 24.46
CA ALA A 330 -9.61 29.28 23.54
C ALA A 330 -11.03 29.64 23.98
N GLU A 331 -11.96 29.86 23.04
CA GLU A 331 -13.35 30.20 23.37
C GLU A 331 -14.04 29.08 24.18
N ASN A 332 -13.70 27.83 23.88
CA ASN A 332 -14.26 26.66 24.53
C ASN A 332 -13.56 26.37 25.87
N ALA A 333 -14.30 26.46 26.98
CA ALA A 333 -13.79 26.20 28.33
C ALA A 333 -13.23 24.78 28.51
N GLU A 334 -13.76 23.80 27.78
CA GLU A 334 -13.26 22.43 27.81
C GLU A 334 -11.87 22.29 27.19
N ILE A 335 -11.56 23.12 26.18
CA ILE A 335 -10.24 23.20 25.54
C ILE A 335 -9.25 23.87 26.49
N ARG A 336 -9.63 25.01 27.08
CA ARG A 336 -8.80 25.69 28.10
C ARG A 336 -8.48 24.77 29.28
N SER A 337 -9.49 24.05 29.78
CA SER A 337 -9.32 23.06 30.85
C SER A 337 -8.39 21.90 30.44
N GLY A 338 -8.53 21.39 29.21
CA GLY A 338 -7.65 20.36 28.66
C GLY A 338 -6.20 20.82 28.53
N ALA A 339 -5.99 22.01 27.99
CA ALA A 339 -4.67 22.63 27.84
C ALA A 339 -3.99 22.83 29.21
N ALA A 340 -4.72 23.36 30.19
CA ALA A 340 -4.19 23.54 31.55
C ALA A 340 -3.73 22.19 32.16
N ARG A 341 -4.54 21.14 32.03
CA ARG A 341 -4.17 19.80 32.52
C ARG A 341 -2.94 19.23 31.80
N ALA A 342 -2.82 19.43 30.50
CA ALA A 342 -1.67 18.96 29.75
C ALA A 342 -0.38 19.66 30.18
N LEU A 343 -0.41 20.99 30.36
CA LEU A 343 0.74 21.75 30.89
C LEU A 343 1.14 21.29 32.30
N GLY A 344 0.16 20.95 33.14
CA GLY A 344 0.42 20.35 34.45
C GLY A 344 1.11 18.98 34.37
N LEU A 345 0.77 18.16 33.36
CA LEU A 345 1.44 16.88 33.14
C LEU A 345 2.86 17.04 32.62
N ILE A 346 3.11 18.03 31.74
CA ILE A 346 4.45 18.36 31.25
C ILE A 346 5.32 18.88 32.41
N GLY A 347 4.76 19.72 33.28
CA GLY A 347 5.46 20.21 34.46
C GLY A 347 6.47 21.33 34.19
N ASP A 348 6.47 21.91 32.99
CA ASP A 348 7.40 22.98 32.61
C ASP A 348 7.05 24.31 33.29
N THR A 349 8.05 24.94 33.91
CA THR A 349 7.91 26.20 34.63
C THR A 349 7.47 27.40 33.77
N ARG A 350 7.67 27.34 32.44
CA ARG A 350 7.19 28.36 31.50
C ARG A 350 5.66 28.46 31.49
N ALA A 351 4.95 27.42 31.94
CA ALA A 351 3.49 27.42 32.03
C ALA A 351 2.94 28.11 33.29
N ILE A 352 3.79 28.46 34.27
CA ILE A 352 3.33 29.00 35.57
C ILE A 352 2.52 30.29 35.38
N ASP A 353 3.08 31.29 34.69
CA ASP A 353 2.41 32.59 34.52
C ASP A 353 1.10 32.44 33.72
N PRO A 354 1.06 31.76 32.55
CA PRO A 354 -0.20 31.52 31.84
C PRO A 354 -1.27 30.78 32.67
N LEU A 355 -0.86 29.79 33.48
CA LEU A 355 -1.80 29.07 34.34
C LEU A 355 -2.32 29.93 35.50
N ALA A 356 -1.46 30.78 36.07
CA ALA A 356 -1.86 31.74 37.10
C ALA A 356 -2.89 32.74 36.55
N ASP A 357 -2.71 33.22 35.31
CA ASP A 357 -3.67 34.09 34.63
C ASP A 357 -5.03 33.39 34.46
N VAL A 358 -5.06 32.13 34.02
CA VAL A 358 -6.32 31.35 33.92
C VAL A 358 -6.97 31.18 35.29
N LEU A 359 -6.20 30.85 36.32
CA LEU A 359 -6.72 30.71 37.69
C LEU A 359 -7.34 32.03 38.21
N ALA A 360 -6.77 33.17 37.86
CA ALA A 360 -7.22 34.47 38.30
C ALA A 360 -8.42 35.02 37.50
N GLU A 361 -8.41 34.88 36.17
CA GLU A 361 -9.25 35.67 35.28
C GLU A 361 -10.34 34.88 34.55
N ASP A 362 -10.23 33.54 34.46
CA ASP A 362 -11.20 32.74 33.72
C ASP A 362 -12.60 32.78 34.40
N ASN A 363 -13.64 32.71 33.57
CA ASN A 363 -15.01 32.72 34.05
C ASN A 363 -15.54 31.31 34.34
N ASP A 364 -14.93 30.28 33.75
CA ASP A 364 -15.30 28.88 33.94
C ASP A 364 -14.54 28.26 35.11
N ASP A 365 -15.27 27.83 36.14
CA ASP A 365 -14.67 27.28 37.35
C ASP A 365 -13.93 25.95 37.12
N THR A 366 -14.24 25.21 36.03
CA THR A 366 -13.53 23.96 35.68
C THR A 366 -12.16 24.27 35.09
N ALA A 367 -12.08 25.24 34.18
CA ALA A 367 -10.79 25.70 33.64
C ALA A 367 -9.87 26.24 34.75
N ARG A 368 -10.42 27.04 35.66
CA ARG A 368 -9.69 27.53 36.85
C ARG A 368 -9.19 26.38 37.74
N ALA A 369 -10.02 25.38 38.00
CA ALA A 369 -9.64 24.23 38.81
C ALA A 369 -8.53 23.41 38.14
N SER A 370 -8.58 23.23 36.82
CA SER A 370 -7.52 22.59 36.04
C SER A 370 -6.21 23.35 36.12
N ALA A 371 -6.23 24.69 36.07
CA ALA A 371 -5.05 25.53 36.24
C ALA A 371 -4.46 25.42 37.65
N ALA A 372 -5.30 25.47 38.69
CA ALA A 372 -4.88 25.25 40.08
C ALA A 372 -4.26 23.86 40.30
N TRP A 373 -4.83 22.82 39.68
CA TRP A 373 -4.28 21.47 39.71
C TRP A 373 -2.92 21.39 39.00
N ALA A 374 -2.79 22.02 37.84
CA ALA A 374 -1.57 22.04 37.04
C ALA A 374 -0.41 22.75 37.77
N LEU A 375 -0.68 23.90 38.41
CA LEU A 375 0.29 24.59 39.25
C LEU A 375 0.77 23.71 40.43
N ASN A 376 -0.13 22.94 41.04
CA ASN A 376 0.23 21.94 42.05
C ASN A 376 1.11 20.80 41.48
N GLN A 377 0.92 20.40 40.22
CA GLN A 377 1.77 19.37 39.59
C GLN A 377 3.16 19.90 39.26
N ILE A 378 3.27 21.15 38.79
CA ILE A 378 4.56 21.82 38.55
C ILE A 378 5.37 21.91 39.85
N ALA A 379 4.70 22.11 40.99
CA ALA A 379 5.24 21.94 42.34
C ALA A 379 6.49 22.78 42.68
N THR A 380 6.76 23.84 41.92
CA THR A 380 7.77 24.84 42.28
C THR A 380 7.21 25.80 43.33
N GLU A 381 8.09 26.46 44.09
CA GLU A 381 7.68 27.46 45.10
C GLU A 381 6.77 28.53 44.49
N ALA A 382 7.14 29.09 43.33
CA ALA A 382 6.33 30.08 42.62
C ALA A 382 4.94 29.55 42.20
N ALA A 383 4.86 28.31 41.70
CA ALA A 383 3.58 27.72 41.31
C ALA A 383 2.67 27.45 42.51
N LEU A 384 3.25 26.98 43.62
CA LEU A 384 2.53 26.73 44.86
C LEU A 384 2.06 28.04 45.51
N GLU A 385 2.88 29.09 45.49
CA GLU A 385 2.49 30.44 45.93
C GLU A 385 1.29 30.95 45.14
N ALA A 386 1.32 30.82 43.81
CA ALA A 386 0.24 31.28 42.93
C ALA A 386 -1.11 30.63 43.26
N VAL A 387 -1.15 29.34 43.60
CA VAL A 387 -2.40 28.65 43.92
C VAL A 387 -2.82 28.82 45.38
N ALA A 388 -1.88 28.98 46.32
CA ALA A 388 -2.17 29.11 47.76
C ALA A 388 -2.97 30.38 48.13
N GLU A 389 -3.02 31.39 47.27
CA GLU A 389 -3.84 32.59 47.48
C GLU A 389 -5.36 32.31 47.40
N TYR A 390 -5.76 31.15 46.89
CA TYR A 390 -7.14 30.80 46.57
C TYR A 390 -7.82 29.85 47.57
N THR A 391 -7.36 29.79 48.83
CA THR A 391 -7.96 28.92 49.88
C THR A 391 -9.38 29.34 50.30
N ASP A 392 -9.84 30.53 49.90
CA ASP A 392 -11.19 31.04 50.12
C ASP A 392 -11.97 31.21 48.78
N ASP A 393 -11.56 30.49 47.74
CA ASP A 393 -12.16 30.63 46.41
C ASP A 393 -13.65 30.22 46.37
N ARG A 394 -14.41 30.87 45.48
CA ARG A 394 -15.83 30.57 45.27
C ARG A 394 -16.08 29.14 44.75
N ALA A 395 -15.13 28.60 44.00
CA ALA A 395 -15.23 27.29 43.39
C ALA A 395 -14.56 26.26 44.31
N TYR A 396 -15.34 25.28 44.76
CA TYR A 396 -14.87 24.25 45.69
C TYR A 396 -13.62 23.51 45.20
N LEU A 397 -13.52 23.20 43.90
CA LEU A 397 -12.37 22.50 43.35
C LEU A 397 -11.10 23.36 43.38
N VAL A 398 -11.21 24.66 43.07
CA VAL A 398 -10.08 25.61 43.16
C VAL A 398 -9.62 25.73 44.61
N GLN A 399 -10.56 25.93 45.53
CA GLN A 399 -10.27 25.96 46.97
C GLN A 399 -9.55 24.69 47.43
N ALA A 400 -10.04 23.52 47.04
CA ALA A 400 -9.44 22.24 47.43
C ALA A 400 -8.01 22.07 46.88
N GLU A 401 -7.71 22.54 45.66
CA GLU A 401 -6.34 22.53 45.14
C GLU A 401 -5.44 23.56 45.85
N ALA A 402 -5.94 24.74 46.19
CA ALA A 402 -5.21 25.75 46.96
C ALA A 402 -4.84 25.26 48.37
N GLU A 403 -5.78 24.59 49.05
CA GLU A 403 -5.54 24.01 50.38
C GLU A 403 -4.47 22.91 50.37
N LYS A 404 -4.28 22.20 49.25
CA LYS A 404 -3.20 21.20 49.10
C LYS A 404 -1.82 21.84 49.01
N ALA A 405 -1.71 23.04 48.42
CA ALA A 405 -0.44 23.73 48.25
C ALA A 405 0.06 24.38 49.55
N ALA A 406 -0.85 24.91 50.36
CA ALA A 406 -0.51 25.71 51.54
C ALA A 406 0.49 25.06 52.53
N PRO A 407 0.40 23.75 52.87
CA PRO A 407 1.36 23.10 53.77
C PRO A 407 2.79 23.04 53.23
N ALA A 408 2.98 23.06 51.91
CA ALA A 408 4.29 22.99 51.28
C ALA A 408 5.07 24.32 51.37
N LEU A 409 4.38 25.42 51.70
CA LEU A 409 4.95 26.77 51.84
C LEU A 409 5.19 27.19 53.31
N GLU A 410 4.80 26.35 54.27
CA GLU A 410 5.09 26.64 55.69
C GLU A 410 6.59 26.48 55.97
N PRO A 411 7.24 27.42 56.67
CA PRO A 411 8.65 27.29 57.03
C PRO A 411 8.83 26.05 57.92
N ALA A 412 9.76 25.17 57.56
CA ALA A 412 10.05 23.95 58.32
C ALA A 412 10.31 24.28 59.80
N ALA A 413 9.47 23.71 60.67
CA ALA A 413 9.38 24.02 62.11
C ALA A 413 10.59 23.57 62.94
#